data_AF-A0A915KIU7-F1
#
_entry.id   AF-A0A915KIU7-F1
#
_cell.length_a   1.000
_cell.length_b   1.000
_cell.length_c   1.000
_cell.angle_alpha   90.00
_cell.angle_beta   90.00
_cell.angle_gamma   90.00
#
_symmetry.space_group_name_H-M   'P 1'
#
loop_
_entity.id
_entity.type
_entity.pdbx_description
1 polymer ?
#
loop_
_entity_poly.entity_id
_entity_poly.type
_entity_poly.pdbx_seq_one_letter_code
_entity_poly.pdbx_strand_id
1 'polypeptide(L)' 'MSTLDDSRIILNVGGVRHETYKHVLKKIPATRLSKLTENLVNYDPVLKEYFFDRHPDVFAQVIRIGTMIIDTYKASLSKL' A
#
# COMPACT_ATOMS: atom_id res chain seq x y z
N MET A 1 -15.31 -15.95 7.44
CA MET A 1 -14.78 -14.71 8.06
C MET A 1 -13.45 -14.41 7.39
N SER A 2 -13.36 -13.38 6.55
CA SER A 2 -12.04 -12.88 6.10
C SER A 2 -11.39 -12.20 7.30
N THR A 3 -10.29 -12.74 7.79
CA THR A 3 -9.51 -12.10 8.86
C THR A 3 -9.05 -10.72 8.37
N LEU A 4 -8.90 -9.75 9.29
CA LEU A 4 -8.43 -8.41 8.93
C LEU A 4 -7.06 -8.45 8.22
N ASP A 5 -6.26 -9.48 8.45
CA ASP A 5 -4.97 -9.72 7.81
C ASP A 5 -5.07 -10.00 6.30
N ASP A 6 -6.11 -10.67 5.82
CA ASP A 6 -6.34 -10.91 4.37
C ASP A 6 -6.59 -9.62 3.57
N SER A 7 -6.86 -8.53 4.30
CA SER A 7 -7.10 -7.22 3.73
C SER A 7 -5.86 -6.34 3.67
N ARG A 8 -4.74 -6.71 4.32
CA ARG A 8 -3.49 -5.94 4.30
C ARG A 8 -2.84 -5.99 2.91
N ILE A 9 -2.31 -4.85 2.46
CA ILE A 9 -1.54 -4.72 1.22
C ILE A 9 -0.24 -3.99 1.53
N ILE A 10 0.85 -4.46 0.93
CA ILE A 10 2.13 -3.73 0.88
C ILE A 10 2.31 -3.12 -0.51
N LEU A 11 2.59 -1.82 -0.55
CA LEU A 11 2.98 -1.07 -1.74
C LEU A 11 4.47 -0.70 -1.59
N ASN A 12 5.33 -1.26 -2.41
CA ASN A 12 6.75 -0.94 -2.48
C ASN A 12 7.00 0.04 -3.63
N VAL A 13 7.47 1.24 -3.31
CA VAL A 13 7.65 2.33 -4.27
C VAL A 13 9.10 2.77 -4.25
N GLY A 14 9.84 2.46 -5.30
CA GLY A 14 11.27 2.79 -5.39
C GLY A 14 12.09 2.26 -4.19
N GLY A 15 11.65 1.15 -3.58
CA GLY A 15 12.27 0.55 -2.40
C GLY A 15 11.63 0.93 -1.06
N VAL A 16 10.71 1.91 -1.03
CA VAL A 16 10.01 2.32 0.20
C VAL A 16 8.69 1.56 0.33
N ARG A 17 8.50 0.85 1.45
CA ARG A 17 7.29 0.07 1.70
C ARG A 17 6.24 0.88 2.45
N HIS A 18 5.02 0.79 1.97
CA HIS A 18 3.82 1.36 2.56
C HIS A 18 2.79 0.26 2.78
N GLU A 19 2.34 0.08 4.01
CA GLU A 19 1.26 -0.78 4.44
C GLU A 19 -0.08 -0.04 4.38
N THR A 20 -1.08 -0.70 3.82
CA THR A 20 -2.46 -0.22 3.80
C THR A 20 -3.43 -1.38 3.76
N TYR A 21 -4.73 -1.10 3.59
CA TYR A 21 -5.76 -2.12 3.46
C TYR A 21 -6.53 -2.02 2.15
N LYS A 22 -6.94 -3.16 1.59
CA LYS A 22 -7.80 -3.28 0.40
C LYS A 22 -9.03 -2.36 0.47
N HIS A 23 -9.68 -2.28 1.62
CA HIS A 23 -10.89 -1.47 1.80
C HIS A 23 -10.61 0.05 1.72
N VAL A 24 -9.41 0.50 2.10
CA VAL A 24 -8.99 1.90 1.98
C VAL A 24 -8.88 2.28 0.51
N LEU A 25 -8.17 1.47 -0.28
CA LEU A 25 -7.94 1.74 -1.70
C LEU A 25 -9.25 1.74 -2.50
N LYS A 26 -10.23 0.93 -2.08
CA LYS A 26 -11.59 0.91 -2.66
C LYS A 26 -12.39 2.19 -2.42
N LYS A 27 -12.07 3.00 -1.40
CA LYS A 27 -12.74 4.29 -1.13
C LYS A 27 -12.44 5.35 -2.20
N ILE A 28 -11.43 5.11 -3.05
CA ILE A 28 -11.01 6.02 -4.12
C ILE A 28 -11.28 5.34 -5.47
N PRO A 29 -12.56 5.17 -5.84
CA PRO A 29 -12.93 4.50 -7.08
C PRO A 29 -12.30 5.24 -8.28
N ALA A 30 -12.09 4.51 -9.37
CA ALA A 30 -11.44 4.99 -10.60
C ALA A 30 -9.92 5.24 -10.54
N THR A 31 -9.23 4.89 -9.44
CA THR A 31 -7.77 4.89 -9.39
C THR A 31 -7.18 3.52 -9.74
N ARG A 32 -5.91 3.48 -10.20
CA ARG A 32 -5.18 2.20 -10.38
C ARG A 32 -5.05 1.42 -9.07
N LEU A 33 -4.95 2.12 -7.93
CA LEU A 33 -4.87 1.51 -6.60
C LEU A 33 -6.18 0.82 -6.19
N SER A 34 -7.33 1.34 -6.62
CA SER A 34 -8.63 0.69 -6.35
C SER A 34 -8.80 -0.65 -7.10
N LYS A 35 -7.95 -0.93 -8.10
CA LYS A 35 -8.00 -2.10 -8.98
C LYS A 35 -6.82 -3.07 -8.77
N LEU A 36 -6.11 -2.98 -7.64
CA LEU A 36 -5.01 -3.91 -7.35
C LEU A 36 -5.54 -5.35 -7.24
N THR A 37 -4.90 -6.25 -7.99
CA THR A 37 -5.16 -7.70 -7.98
C THR A 37 -3.84 -8.44 -8.06
N GLU A 38 -3.81 -9.67 -7.55
CA GLU A 38 -2.60 -10.52 -7.53
C GLU A 38 -2.17 -10.97 -8.94
N ASN A 39 -3.03 -10.78 -9.95
CA ASN A 39 -2.73 -11.06 -11.35
C ASN A 39 -1.93 -9.93 -12.03
N LEU A 40 -1.68 -8.82 -11.35
CA LEU A 40 -0.91 -7.72 -11.93
C LEU A 40 0.57 -8.09 -12.02
N VAL A 41 1.21 -7.71 -13.13
CA VAL A 41 2.65 -7.94 -13.38
C VAL A 41 3.58 -7.34 -12.32
N ASN A 42 3.08 -6.39 -11.55
CA ASN A 42 3.84 -5.73 -10.50
C ASN A 42 3.57 -6.29 -9.11
N TYR A 43 2.82 -7.39 -9.00
CA TYR A 43 2.62 -8.12 -7.75
C TYR A 43 3.70 -9.20 -7.59
N ASP A 44 4.36 -9.21 -6.43
CA ASP A 44 5.28 -10.25 -6.01
C ASP A 44 4.54 -11.23 -5.08
N PRO A 45 4.30 -12.49 -5.50
CA PRO A 45 3.58 -13.47 -4.69
C PRO A 45 4.40 -14.03 -3.52
N VAL A 46 5.73 -13.91 -3.57
CA VAL A 46 6.62 -14.37 -2.50
C VAL A 46 6.61 -13.35 -1.36
N LEU A 47 6.80 -12.07 -1.70
CA LEU A 47 6.79 -10.97 -0.72
C LEU A 47 5.39 -10.46 -0.38
N LYS A 48 4.38 -10.85 -1.17
CA LYS A 48 2.99 -10.39 -1.11
C LYS A 48 2.88 -8.85 -1.20
N GLU A 49 3.69 -8.23 -2.06
CA GLU A 49 3.76 -6.78 -2.24
C GLU A 49 3.56 -6.35 -3.69
N TYR A 50 3.14 -5.10 -3.90
CA TYR A 50 3.08 -4.48 -5.23
C TYR A 50 4.26 -3.54 -5.40
N PHE A 51 5.10 -3.78 -6.40
CA PHE A 51 6.22 -2.91 -6.73
C PHE A 51 5.82 -1.79 -7.71
N PHE A 52 6.33 -0.59 -7.47
CA PHE A 52 6.20 0.55 -8.37
C PHE A 52 7.59 1.15 -8.57
N ASP A 53 8.10 1.06 -9.79
CA ASP A 53 9.36 1.67 -10.20
C ASP A 53 9.19 3.19 -10.39
N ARG A 54 8.99 3.89 -9.28
CA ARG A 54 8.72 5.33 -9.21
C ARG A 54 9.48 5.96 -8.06
N HIS A 55 9.82 7.23 -8.21
CA HIS A 55 10.47 8.00 -7.16
C HIS A 55 9.54 8.13 -5.93
N PRO A 56 9.97 7.76 -4.72
CA PRO A 56 9.10 7.71 -3.54
C PRO A 56 8.50 9.08 -3.19
N ASP A 57 9.25 10.17 -3.37
CA ASP A 57 8.76 11.54 -3.07
C ASP A 57 7.59 12.00 -3.93
N VAL A 58 7.50 11.52 -5.19
CA VAL A 58 6.40 11.85 -6.10
C VAL A 58 5.16 11.01 -5.75
N PHE A 59 5.35 9.82 -5.20
CA PHE A 59 4.28 8.89 -4.89
C PHE A 59 3.61 9.17 -3.53
N ALA A 60 4.29 9.88 -2.62
CA ALA A 60 3.72 10.31 -1.35
C ALA A 60 2.43 11.14 -1.51
N GLN A 61 2.27 11.88 -2.63
CA GLN A 61 1.02 12.58 -2.94
C GLN A 61 -0.10 11.65 -3.42
N VAL A 62 0.22 10.54 -4.09
CA VAL A 62 -0.77 9.54 -4.57
C VAL A 62 -1.33 8.72 -3.40
N ILE A 63 -0.53 8.45 -2.37
CA ILE A 63 -0.97 7.72 -1.15
C ILE A 63 -1.81 8.61 -0.21
N ARG A 64 -1.75 9.95 -0.35
CA ARG A 64 -2.46 10.89 0.54
C ARG A 64 -3.99 10.85 0.41
N ILE A 65 -4.56 10.24 -0.64
CA ILE A 65 -6.01 10.27 -0.92
C ILE A 65 -6.82 9.27 -0.05
N GLY A 66 -6.20 8.50 0.87
CA GLY A 66 -6.86 7.41 1.59
C GLY A 66 -6.76 7.42 3.12
N THR A 67 -5.64 6.98 3.67
CA THR A 67 -5.41 6.81 5.13
C THR A 67 -3.97 6.32 5.38
N MET A 68 -2.96 7.20 5.35
CA MET A 68 -1.66 6.87 5.98
C MET A 68 -1.76 7.12 7.49
N ILE A 69 -2.43 6.23 8.22
CA ILE A 69 -2.42 6.31 9.70
C ILE A 69 -1.52 5.23 10.32
N ILE A 70 -1.13 4.17 9.61
CA ILE A 70 -0.52 3.01 10.29
C ILE A 70 1.01 2.97 10.20
N ASP A 71 1.63 3.32 9.06
CA ASP A 71 3.10 3.28 8.97
C ASP A 71 3.81 4.46 9.61
N THR A 72 3.25 5.66 9.47
CA THR A 72 3.83 6.85 10.11
C THR A 72 3.78 6.71 11.64
N TYR A 73 2.75 6.05 12.18
CA TYR A 73 2.66 5.77 13.62
C TYR A 73 3.63 4.67 14.07
N LYS A 74 3.78 3.57 13.32
CA LYS A 74 4.74 2.51 13.69
C LYS A 74 6.20 2.98 13.58
N ALA A 75 6.53 3.76 12.55
CA ALA A 75 7.87 4.34 12.40
C ALA A 75 8.18 5.43 13.45
N SER A 76 7.15 6.11 13.98
CA SER A 76 7.30 7.05 15.10
C SER A 76 7.36 6.36 16.47
N LEU A 77 6.73 5.19 16.63
CA LEU A 77 6.73 4.42 17.89
C LEU A 77 7.97 3.52 18.03
N SER A 78 8.64 3.16 16.94
CA SER A 78 9.92 2.43 16.99
C SER A 78 11.14 3.31 17.26
N LYS A 79 10.93 4.63 17.43
CA LYS A 79 11.96 5.63 17.76
C LYS A 79 11.77 6.26 19.15
N LEU A 80 10.85 5.74 19.96
CA LEU A 80 10.68 6.03 21.39
C LEU A 80 11.06 4.78 22.19
#